data_AF-A0A6J7NUD2-F1
#
_entry.id   AF-A0A6J7NUD2-F1
#
_cell.length_a   1.000
_cell.length_b   1.000
_cell.length_c   1.000
_cell.angle_alpha   90.00
_cell.angle_beta   90.00
_cell.angle_gamma   90.00
#
_symmetry.space_group_name_H-M   'P 1'
#
loop_
_entity.id
_entity.type
_entity.pdbx_description
1 polymer ?
#
loop_
_entity_poly.entity_id
_entity_poly.type
_entity_poly.pdbx_seq_one_letter_code
_entity_poly.pdbx_strand_id
1 'polypeptide(L)'
;MATSYGIGMQGLNMAVREGASVNAQAQLAASGVTGATVWLTDWLKRSTVSNSAALTLGIQLGDAMGYEQQLTLPNALSWLAYNDSILQSVQQQIDAGALDAAGIDRYARILADVDAAINVYYPDQLAIVQAAPAQPSPGAGPVTAYLSDYTTFLARAGKAQQDYVQQVVMRGQDPAVVARENDVGLLLPVVLNLSAAAAAIPSNRDSLPDELLQATVAVTYYIATTSLIAAVQNFGVDQFGIGADPTAVQQPEVLLASMSTAKKAVDQVAALLAQRGLDASLPVWAAAYGTDAAQALAGTPEATAAQVLALNELYFDAITVFMLQSGPVQ
;
A
#
# COMPACT_ATOMS: atom_id res chain seq x y z
N MET A 1 2.11 20.28 -10.46
CA MET A 1 2.23 18.99 -11.17
C MET A 1 1.66 17.85 -10.34
N ALA A 2 2.01 17.71 -9.05
CA ALA A 2 1.43 16.68 -8.15
C ALA A 2 -0.12 16.66 -8.12
N THR A 3 -0.77 17.84 -8.09
CA THR A 3 -2.23 17.97 -8.15
C THR A 3 -2.85 17.34 -9.40
N SER A 4 -2.33 17.72 -10.58
CA SER A 4 -2.82 17.20 -11.87
C SER A 4 -2.54 15.71 -12.01
N TYR A 5 -1.42 15.25 -11.44
CA TYR A 5 -1.08 13.83 -11.35
C TYR A 5 -2.11 13.07 -10.51
N GLY A 6 -2.37 13.50 -9.27
CA GLY A 6 -3.33 12.85 -8.37
C GLY A 6 -4.75 12.76 -8.96
N ILE A 7 -5.22 13.81 -9.63
CA ILE A 7 -6.52 13.79 -10.34
C ILE A 7 -6.49 12.78 -11.49
N GLY A 8 -5.42 12.77 -12.29
CA GLY A 8 -5.26 11.83 -13.41
C GLY A 8 -5.24 10.38 -12.95
N MET A 9 -4.55 10.09 -11.83
CA MET A 9 -4.46 8.78 -11.20
C MET A 9 -5.83 8.27 -10.74
N GLN A 10 -6.64 9.13 -10.12
CA GLN A 10 -7.99 8.74 -9.72
C GLN A 10 -8.90 8.52 -10.93
N GLY A 11 -8.83 9.39 -11.93
CA GLY A 11 -9.55 9.20 -13.18
C GLY A 11 -9.18 7.88 -13.86
N LEU A 12 -7.90 7.52 -13.84
CA LEU A 12 -7.41 6.25 -14.36
C LEU A 12 -7.96 5.07 -13.54
N ASN A 13 -7.84 5.08 -12.20
CA ASN A 13 -8.41 4.05 -11.33
C ASN A 13 -9.91 3.80 -11.60
N MET A 14 -10.69 4.88 -11.71
CA MET A 14 -12.11 4.78 -12.03
C MET A 14 -12.34 4.15 -13.41
N ALA A 15 -11.58 4.59 -14.42
CA ALA A 15 -11.70 4.09 -15.78
C ALA A 15 -11.31 2.60 -15.90
N VAL A 16 -10.21 2.17 -15.27
CA VAL A 16 -9.77 0.76 -15.33
C VAL A 16 -10.73 -0.16 -14.58
N ARG A 17 -11.27 0.26 -13.44
CA ARG A 17 -12.29 -0.51 -12.69
C ARG A 17 -13.55 -0.69 -13.52
N GLU A 18 -14.04 0.38 -14.14
CA GLU A 18 -15.26 0.30 -14.94
C GLU A 18 -15.06 -0.55 -16.21
N GLY A 19 -13.93 -0.36 -16.91
CA GLY A 19 -13.57 -1.20 -18.04
C GLY A 19 -13.45 -2.69 -17.67
N ALA A 20 -12.86 -2.99 -16.51
CA ALA A 20 -12.75 -4.35 -15.99
C ALA A 20 -14.11 -4.96 -15.65
N SER A 21 -15.03 -4.18 -15.09
CA SER A 21 -16.40 -4.61 -14.79
C SER A 21 -17.18 -4.96 -16.05
N VAL A 22 -17.11 -4.10 -17.07
CA VAL A 22 -17.74 -4.37 -18.38
C VAL A 22 -17.18 -5.66 -19.00
N ASN A 23 -15.86 -5.86 -18.93
CA ASN A 23 -15.22 -7.09 -19.41
C ASN A 23 -15.65 -8.32 -18.61
N ALA A 24 -15.73 -8.21 -17.28
CA ALA A 24 -16.17 -9.30 -16.41
C ALA A 24 -17.62 -9.71 -16.74
N GLN A 25 -18.52 -8.74 -16.91
CA GLN A 25 -19.90 -8.99 -17.31
C GLN A 25 -19.99 -9.65 -18.69
N ALA A 26 -19.17 -9.22 -19.65
CA ALA A 26 -19.09 -9.84 -20.96
C ALA A 26 -18.60 -11.30 -20.89
N GLN A 27 -17.59 -11.59 -20.07
CA GLN A 27 -17.10 -12.96 -19.86
C GLN A 27 -18.14 -13.87 -19.19
N LEU A 28 -18.84 -13.34 -18.19
CA LEU A 28 -19.95 -14.03 -17.52
C LEU A 28 -21.09 -14.34 -18.50
N ALA A 29 -21.46 -13.39 -19.36
CA ALA A 29 -22.49 -13.61 -20.37
C ALA A 29 -22.07 -14.61 -21.45
N ALA A 30 -20.79 -14.59 -21.86
CA ALA A 30 -20.29 -15.44 -22.94
C ALA A 30 -20.02 -16.89 -22.51
N SER A 31 -19.54 -17.09 -21.28
CA SER A 31 -18.96 -18.38 -20.85
C SER A 31 -19.44 -18.87 -19.49
N GLY A 32 -20.38 -18.14 -18.86
CA GLY A 32 -20.84 -18.40 -17.52
C GLY A 32 -19.74 -18.17 -16.47
N VAL A 33 -20.04 -18.53 -15.23
CA VAL A 33 -19.12 -18.36 -14.08
C VAL A 33 -17.83 -19.14 -14.31
N THR A 34 -17.91 -20.41 -14.73
CA THR A 34 -16.72 -21.25 -14.92
C THR A 34 -15.74 -20.67 -15.94
N GLY A 35 -16.22 -20.22 -17.10
CA GLY A 35 -15.34 -19.63 -18.11
C GLY A 35 -14.78 -18.27 -17.69
N ALA A 36 -15.59 -17.45 -17.01
CA ALA A 36 -15.12 -16.18 -16.46
C ALA A 36 -14.07 -16.38 -15.36
N THR A 37 -14.18 -17.43 -14.53
CA THR A 37 -13.14 -17.80 -13.56
C THR A 37 -11.82 -18.17 -14.25
N VAL A 38 -11.86 -18.90 -15.37
CA VAL A 38 -10.64 -19.23 -16.15
C VAL A 38 -9.99 -17.95 -16.68
N TRP A 39 -10.78 -17.04 -17.27
CA TRP A 39 -10.29 -15.75 -17.74
C TRP A 39 -9.63 -14.93 -16.62
N LEU A 40 -10.28 -14.86 -15.44
CA LEU A 40 -9.76 -14.17 -14.27
C LEU A 40 -8.45 -14.81 -13.77
N THR A 41 -8.39 -16.14 -13.75
CA THR A 41 -7.18 -16.90 -13.37
C THR A 41 -6.02 -16.61 -14.31
N ASP A 42 -6.28 -16.52 -15.62
CA ASP A 42 -5.24 -16.20 -16.59
C ASP A 42 -4.80 -14.74 -16.51
N TRP A 43 -5.70 -13.82 -16.17
CA TRP A 43 -5.35 -12.44 -15.83
C TRP A 43 -4.44 -12.39 -14.61
N LEU A 44 -4.87 -12.99 -13.50
CA LEU A 44 -4.12 -13.07 -12.25
C LEU A 44 -2.68 -13.58 -12.49
N LYS A 45 -2.50 -14.67 -13.24
CA LYS A 45 -1.17 -15.20 -13.58
C LYS A 45 -0.28 -14.16 -14.28
N ARG A 46 -0.82 -13.42 -15.25
CA ARG A 46 -0.07 -12.37 -15.95
C ARG A 46 0.32 -11.24 -15.01
N SER A 47 -0.61 -10.78 -14.18
CA SER A 47 -0.36 -9.73 -13.19
C SER A 47 0.69 -10.15 -12.16
N THR A 48 0.68 -11.41 -11.69
CA THR A 48 1.73 -11.97 -10.82
C THR A 48 3.11 -11.95 -11.47
N VAL A 49 3.22 -12.37 -12.72
CA VAL A 49 4.50 -12.35 -13.45
C VAL A 49 4.99 -10.91 -13.62
N SER A 50 4.12 -9.99 -14.04
CA SER A 50 4.47 -8.58 -14.23
C SER A 50 4.86 -7.90 -12.91
N ASN A 51 4.14 -8.16 -11.81
CA ASN A 51 4.43 -7.62 -10.49
C ASN A 51 5.81 -8.09 -9.99
N SER A 52 6.08 -9.39 -10.09
CA SER A 52 7.36 -9.98 -9.70
C SER A 52 8.52 -9.44 -10.52
N ALA A 53 8.34 -9.26 -11.83
CA ALA A 53 9.33 -8.66 -12.71
C ALA A 53 9.61 -7.19 -12.34
N ALA A 54 8.56 -6.40 -12.09
CA ALA A 54 8.67 -5.00 -11.68
C ALA A 54 9.42 -4.86 -10.35
N LEU A 55 9.09 -5.69 -9.35
CA LEU A 55 9.73 -5.69 -8.04
C LEU A 55 11.21 -6.07 -8.15
N THR A 56 11.51 -7.12 -8.92
CA THR A 56 12.89 -7.57 -9.17
C THR A 56 13.72 -6.47 -9.82
N LEU A 57 13.18 -5.82 -10.86
CA LEU A 57 13.84 -4.72 -11.53
C LEU A 57 14.09 -3.54 -10.58
N GLY A 58 13.10 -3.19 -9.77
CA GLY A 58 13.21 -2.10 -8.79
C GLY A 58 14.32 -2.33 -7.78
N ILE A 59 14.40 -3.54 -7.24
CA ILE A 59 15.47 -3.95 -6.31
C ILE A 59 16.84 -3.85 -6.98
N GLN A 60 16.98 -4.35 -8.22
CA GLN A 60 18.24 -4.33 -8.97
C GLN A 60 18.73 -2.91 -9.26
N LEU A 61 17.82 -1.96 -9.44
CA LEU A 61 18.20 -0.55 -9.67
C LEU A 61 18.82 0.10 -8.43
N GLY A 62 18.56 -0.43 -7.23
CA GLY A 62 19.10 0.10 -5.97
C GLY A 62 20.63 0.14 -5.94
N ASP A 63 21.32 -0.77 -6.62
CA ASP A 63 22.79 -0.81 -6.68
C ASP A 63 23.39 0.43 -7.38
N ALA A 64 22.65 1.05 -8.29
CA ALA A 64 23.08 2.23 -9.04
C ALA A 64 22.64 3.56 -8.40
N MET A 65 21.88 3.50 -7.31
CA MET A 65 21.28 4.66 -6.64
C MET A 65 22.20 5.30 -5.60
N GLY A 66 21.98 6.60 -5.36
CA GLY A 66 22.59 7.33 -4.25
C GLY A 66 22.00 6.95 -2.89
N TYR A 67 22.55 7.50 -1.81
CA TYR A 67 22.20 7.13 -0.43
C TYR A 67 20.69 7.31 -0.13
N GLU A 68 20.16 8.51 -0.36
CA GLU A 68 18.75 8.85 -0.08
C GLU A 68 17.80 8.06 -0.99
N GLN A 69 18.21 7.81 -2.24
CA GLN A 69 17.47 6.99 -3.18
C GLN A 69 17.36 5.54 -2.72
N GLN A 70 18.46 4.94 -2.24
CA GLN A 70 18.47 3.59 -1.67
C GLN A 70 17.58 3.49 -0.44
N LEU A 71 17.58 4.51 0.42
CA LEU A 71 16.72 4.52 1.61
C LEU A 71 15.25 4.73 1.27
N THR A 72 14.91 5.51 0.24
CA THR A 72 13.52 5.77 -0.15
C THR A 72 12.92 4.68 -1.04
N LEU A 73 13.75 3.90 -1.72
CA LEU A 73 13.34 2.85 -2.65
C LEU A 73 12.36 1.83 -2.03
N PRO A 74 12.54 1.31 -0.80
CA PRO A 74 11.56 0.43 -0.16
C PRO A 74 10.14 1.00 -0.12
N ASN A 75 10.00 2.31 0.02
CA ASN A 75 8.69 2.96 -0.01
C ASN A 75 8.08 2.95 -1.41
N ALA A 76 8.87 3.26 -2.45
CA ALA A 76 8.40 3.21 -3.84
C ALA A 76 8.05 1.79 -4.31
N LEU A 77 8.72 0.77 -3.74
CA LEU A 77 8.44 -0.64 -4.04
C LEU A 77 7.26 -1.21 -3.21
N SER A 78 6.82 -0.49 -2.18
CA SER A 78 5.87 -1.01 -1.20
C SER A 78 4.51 -1.38 -1.81
N TRP A 79 4.06 -0.64 -2.82
CA TRP A 79 2.86 -0.95 -3.60
C TRP A 79 2.98 -2.26 -4.37
N LEU A 80 4.16 -2.63 -4.87
CA LEU A 80 4.38 -3.91 -5.53
C LEU A 80 4.35 -5.09 -4.53
N ALA A 81 4.90 -4.91 -3.33
CA ALA A 81 4.79 -5.91 -2.26
C ALA A 81 3.34 -6.05 -1.76
N TYR A 82 2.59 -4.95 -1.71
CA TYR A 82 1.16 -4.95 -1.39
C TYR A 82 0.37 -5.69 -2.47
N ASN A 83 0.63 -5.40 -3.75
CA ASN A 83 0.05 -6.08 -4.88
C ASN A 83 0.36 -7.59 -4.89
N ASP A 84 1.57 -8.00 -4.55
CA ASP A 84 1.93 -9.41 -4.44
C ASP A 84 1.01 -10.13 -3.44
N SER A 85 0.78 -9.50 -2.29
CA SER A 85 -0.12 -10.03 -1.25
C SER A 85 -1.59 -10.02 -1.66
N ILE A 86 -2.03 -9.02 -2.45
CA ILE A 86 -3.36 -9.01 -3.08
C ILE A 86 -3.49 -10.18 -4.04
N LEU A 87 -2.53 -10.35 -4.96
CA LEU A 87 -2.56 -11.39 -5.98
C LEU A 87 -2.58 -12.79 -5.35
N GLN A 88 -1.79 -13.02 -4.30
CA GLN A 88 -1.86 -14.24 -3.50
C GLN A 88 -3.24 -14.44 -2.86
N SER A 89 -3.85 -13.37 -2.33
CA SER A 89 -5.19 -13.44 -1.73
C SER A 89 -6.27 -13.75 -2.78
N VAL A 90 -6.21 -13.13 -3.97
CA VAL A 90 -7.14 -13.43 -5.07
C VAL A 90 -6.96 -14.87 -5.54
N GLN A 91 -5.73 -15.37 -5.65
CA GLN A 91 -5.45 -16.77 -5.99
C GLN A 91 -6.12 -17.73 -5.00
N GLN A 92 -5.93 -17.51 -3.70
CA GLN A 92 -6.55 -18.32 -2.64
C GLN A 92 -8.09 -18.33 -2.75
N GLN A 93 -8.69 -17.21 -3.11
CA GLN A 93 -10.15 -17.08 -3.27
C GLN A 93 -10.67 -17.80 -4.52
N ILE A 94 -9.92 -17.76 -5.62
CA ILE A 94 -10.20 -18.56 -6.82
C ILE A 94 -10.09 -20.06 -6.50
N ASP A 95 -9.01 -20.48 -5.85
CA ASP A 95 -8.72 -21.89 -5.54
C ASP A 95 -9.73 -22.50 -4.55
N ALA A 96 -10.33 -21.67 -3.69
CA ALA A 96 -11.43 -22.08 -2.83
C ALA A 96 -12.71 -22.47 -3.59
N GLY A 97 -12.80 -22.14 -4.89
CA GLY A 97 -13.85 -22.63 -5.80
C GLY A 97 -15.24 -22.03 -5.59
N ALA A 98 -15.35 -20.92 -4.88
CA ALA A 98 -16.63 -20.33 -4.46
C ALA A 98 -16.98 -18.99 -5.16
N LEU A 99 -16.39 -18.71 -6.33
CA LEU A 99 -16.68 -17.45 -7.02
C LEU A 99 -18.06 -17.46 -7.68
N ASP A 100 -18.87 -16.47 -7.32
CA ASP A 100 -20.11 -16.12 -8.02
C ASP A 100 -19.87 -14.94 -8.98
N ALA A 101 -20.93 -14.49 -9.67
CA ALA A 101 -20.84 -13.37 -10.62
C ALA A 101 -20.34 -12.07 -9.96
N ALA A 102 -20.72 -11.82 -8.70
CA ALA A 102 -20.27 -10.64 -7.96
C ALA A 102 -18.78 -10.74 -7.59
N GLY A 103 -18.32 -11.93 -7.21
CA GLY A 103 -16.91 -12.22 -6.97
C GLY A 103 -16.06 -12.01 -8.22
N ILE A 104 -16.53 -12.47 -9.39
CA ILE A 104 -15.84 -12.26 -10.66
C ILE A 104 -15.69 -10.76 -10.99
N ASP A 105 -16.77 -9.98 -10.87
CA ASP A 105 -16.72 -8.52 -11.09
C ASP A 105 -15.75 -7.84 -10.12
N ARG A 106 -15.87 -8.17 -8.82
CA ARG A 106 -15.03 -7.63 -7.75
C ARG A 106 -13.55 -7.90 -8.01
N TYR A 107 -13.16 -9.15 -8.29
CA TYR A 107 -11.76 -9.50 -8.51
C TYR A 107 -11.22 -8.96 -9.83
N ALA A 108 -12.05 -8.82 -10.86
CA ALA A 108 -11.64 -8.13 -12.09
C ALA A 108 -11.28 -6.65 -11.83
N ARG A 109 -12.12 -5.93 -11.05
CA ARG A 109 -11.83 -4.55 -10.63
C ARG A 109 -10.53 -4.46 -9.82
N ILE A 110 -10.28 -5.40 -8.92
CA ILE A 110 -9.05 -5.46 -8.12
C ILE A 110 -7.82 -5.73 -9.00
N LEU A 111 -7.88 -6.69 -9.93
CA LEU A 111 -6.77 -6.96 -10.84
C LEU A 111 -6.47 -5.78 -11.77
N ALA A 112 -7.50 -5.00 -12.15
CA ALA A 112 -7.32 -3.78 -12.92
C ALA A 112 -6.56 -2.69 -12.14
N ASP A 113 -6.85 -2.52 -10.85
CA ASP A 113 -6.09 -1.63 -9.98
C ASP A 113 -4.64 -2.08 -9.84
N VAL A 114 -4.40 -3.38 -9.68
CA VAL A 114 -3.05 -3.96 -9.61
C VAL A 114 -2.28 -3.70 -10.90
N ASP A 115 -2.88 -3.95 -12.07
CA ASP A 115 -2.24 -3.69 -13.35
C ASP A 115 -1.98 -2.19 -13.58
N ALA A 116 -2.89 -1.30 -13.17
CA ALA A 116 -2.64 0.15 -13.23
C ALA A 116 -1.47 0.55 -12.33
N ALA A 117 -1.39 -0.01 -11.13
CA ALA A 117 -0.28 0.22 -10.21
C ALA A 117 1.06 -0.25 -10.78
N ILE A 118 1.11 -1.43 -11.40
CA ILE A 118 2.33 -1.97 -12.00
C ILE A 118 2.76 -1.17 -13.23
N ASN A 119 1.82 -0.82 -14.11
CA ASN A 119 2.13 -0.29 -15.44
C ASN A 119 2.21 1.24 -15.51
N VAL A 120 1.64 1.95 -14.54
CA VAL A 120 1.60 3.42 -14.53
C VAL A 120 2.24 3.96 -13.25
N TYR A 121 1.76 3.52 -12.08
CA TYR A 121 2.07 4.20 -10.83
C TYR A 121 3.52 3.93 -10.39
N TYR A 122 3.92 2.66 -10.43
CA TYR A 122 5.28 2.27 -10.07
C TYR A 122 6.35 2.92 -10.98
N PRO A 123 6.24 2.90 -12.32
CA PRO A 123 7.18 3.60 -13.19
C PRO A 123 7.35 5.09 -12.85
N ASP A 124 6.25 5.79 -12.53
CA ASP A 124 6.29 7.21 -12.17
C ASP A 124 6.97 7.43 -10.81
N GLN A 125 6.65 6.62 -9.80
CA GLN A 125 7.29 6.67 -8.48
C GLN A 125 8.79 6.41 -8.59
N LEU A 126 9.18 5.41 -9.38
CA LEU A 126 10.59 5.09 -9.64
C LEU A 126 11.31 6.22 -10.36
N ALA A 127 10.68 6.85 -11.36
CA ALA A 127 11.27 7.99 -12.06
C ALA A 127 11.53 9.17 -11.11
N ILE A 128 10.68 9.37 -10.10
CA ILE A 128 10.86 10.41 -9.08
C ILE A 128 11.99 10.07 -8.13
N VAL A 129 12.09 8.82 -7.66
CA VAL A 129 13.25 8.35 -6.88
C VAL A 129 14.54 8.62 -7.67
N GLN A 130 14.59 8.19 -8.94
CA GLN A 130 15.78 8.34 -9.77
C GLN A 130 16.16 9.80 -10.05
N ALA A 131 15.17 10.69 -10.14
CA ALA A 131 15.39 12.11 -10.38
C ALA A 131 15.72 12.90 -9.10
N ALA A 132 15.45 12.34 -7.91
CA ALA A 132 15.72 13.00 -6.64
C ALA A 132 17.25 13.21 -6.46
N PRO A 133 17.70 14.41 -6.07
CA PRO A 133 19.09 14.64 -5.69
C PRO A 133 19.50 13.67 -4.58
N ALA A 134 20.66 13.03 -4.75
CA ALA A 134 21.19 12.10 -3.76
C ALA A 134 22.69 12.24 -3.62
N GLN A 135 23.17 12.05 -2.40
CA GLN A 135 24.58 11.91 -2.09
C GLN A 135 25.10 10.58 -2.65
N PRO A 136 26.41 10.49 -2.96
CA PRO A 136 27.03 9.22 -3.27
C PRO A 136 26.74 8.20 -2.17
N SER A 137 26.36 6.97 -2.55
CA SER A 137 26.15 5.91 -1.58
C SER A 137 27.46 5.69 -0.78
N PRO A 138 27.40 5.61 0.57
CA PRO A 138 28.58 5.37 1.41
C PRO A 138 29.13 3.92 1.29
N GLY A 139 28.66 3.17 0.29
CA GLY A 139 28.88 1.74 0.11
C GLY A 139 27.73 0.91 0.69
N ALA A 140 27.67 -0.37 0.31
CA ALA A 140 26.56 -1.24 0.72
C ALA A 140 26.44 -1.39 2.24
N GLY A 141 27.56 -1.50 2.97
CA GLY A 141 27.56 -1.82 4.42
C GLY A 141 26.75 -0.89 5.33
N PRO A 142 26.95 0.44 5.28
CA PRO A 142 26.16 1.37 6.10
C PRO A 142 24.67 1.40 5.76
N VAL A 143 24.34 1.25 4.47
CA VAL A 143 22.94 1.23 3.99
C VAL A 143 22.26 -0.08 4.38
N THR A 144 22.92 -1.22 4.17
CA THR A 144 22.39 -2.53 4.55
C THR A 144 22.16 -2.61 6.05
N ALA A 145 23.14 -2.20 6.88
CA ALA A 145 22.98 -2.19 8.34
C ALA A 145 21.78 -1.33 8.79
N TYR A 146 21.63 -0.14 8.21
CA TYR A 146 20.52 0.74 8.52
C TYR A 146 19.16 0.15 8.13
N LEU A 147 19.04 -0.35 6.89
CA LEU A 147 17.83 -1.03 6.41
C LEU A 147 17.52 -2.27 7.24
N SER A 148 18.54 -2.99 7.71
CA SER A 148 18.41 -4.16 8.58
C SER A 148 17.70 -3.84 9.89
N ASP A 149 18.17 -2.80 10.57
CA ASP A 149 17.62 -2.36 11.85
C ASP A 149 16.20 -1.84 11.66
N TYR A 150 15.97 -1.07 10.60
CA TYR A 150 14.67 -0.51 10.28
C TYR A 150 13.64 -1.59 9.91
N THR A 151 14.04 -2.57 9.11
CA THR A 151 13.24 -3.76 8.77
C THR A 151 12.83 -4.51 10.03
N THR A 152 13.77 -4.74 10.95
CA THR A 152 13.49 -5.43 12.21
C THR A 152 12.51 -4.65 13.08
N PHE A 153 12.69 -3.32 13.16
CA PHE A 153 11.78 -2.45 13.89
C PHE A 153 10.36 -2.49 13.30
N LEU A 154 10.22 -2.31 11.99
CA LEU A 154 8.92 -2.27 11.32
C LEU A 154 8.21 -3.63 11.35
N ALA A 155 8.91 -4.73 11.13
CA ALA A 155 8.32 -6.06 11.22
C ALA A 155 7.78 -6.35 12.64
N ARG A 156 8.52 -5.94 13.68
CA ARG A 156 8.06 -6.04 15.08
C ARG A 156 6.86 -5.12 15.35
N ALA A 157 6.88 -3.89 14.83
CA ALA A 157 5.78 -2.95 14.99
C ALA A 157 4.51 -3.46 14.30
N GLY A 158 4.60 -3.96 13.06
CA GLY A 158 3.48 -4.57 12.34
C GLY A 158 2.92 -5.79 13.07
N LYS A 159 3.79 -6.65 13.64
CA LYS A 159 3.36 -7.78 14.46
C LYS A 159 2.60 -7.32 15.71
N ALA A 160 3.10 -6.30 16.40
CA ALA A 160 2.42 -5.75 17.59
C ALA A 160 1.05 -5.15 17.24
N GLN A 161 0.93 -4.51 16.08
CA GLN A 161 -0.35 -4.00 15.57
C GLN A 161 -1.32 -5.14 15.24
N GLN A 162 -0.86 -6.19 14.57
CA GLN A 162 -1.68 -7.36 14.30
C GLN A 162 -2.13 -8.05 15.60
N ASP A 163 -1.24 -8.19 16.58
CA ASP A 163 -1.57 -8.76 17.90
C ASP A 163 -2.63 -7.93 18.61
N TYR A 164 -2.53 -6.59 18.55
CA TYR A 164 -3.56 -5.70 19.07
C TYR A 164 -4.92 -5.94 18.39
N VAL A 165 -4.96 -6.03 17.05
CA VAL A 165 -6.20 -6.33 16.32
C VAL A 165 -6.79 -7.66 16.78
N GLN A 166 -5.98 -8.71 16.84
CA GLN A 166 -6.44 -10.06 17.23
C GLN A 166 -6.94 -10.12 18.68
N GLN A 167 -6.22 -9.49 19.61
CA GLN A 167 -6.50 -9.59 21.04
C GLN A 167 -7.61 -8.63 21.50
N VAL A 168 -7.52 -7.36 21.11
CA VAL A 168 -8.38 -6.30 21.63
C VAL A 168 -9.64 -6.14 20.79
N VAL A 169 -9.46 -6.20 19.47
CA VAL A 169 -10.54 -5.83 18.53
C VAL A 169 -11.34 -7.06 18.11
N MET A 170 -10.67 -8.14 17.71
CA MET A 170 -11.32 -9.40 17.31
C MET A 170 -11.67 -10.29 18.51
N ARG A 171 -11.09 -10.06 19.70
CA ARG A 171 -11.34 -10.82 20.93
C ARG A 171 -11.22 -12.35 20.76
N GLY A 172 -10.29 -12.80 19.92
CA GLY A 172 -10.09 -14.22 19.64
C GLY A 172 -11.11 -14.87 18.70
N GLN A 173 -11.95 -14.09 18.01
CA GLN A 173 -12.76 -14.59 16.90
C GLN A 173 -11.87 -15.04 15.72
N ASP A 174 -12.37 -15.99 14.94
CA ASP A 174 -11.70 -16.47 13.73
C ASP A 174 -11.54 -15.31 12.73
N PRO A 175 -10.32 -15.04 12.23
CA PRO A 175 -10.05 -14.09 11.15
C PRO A 175 -11.01 -14.20 9.95
N ALA A 176 -11.39 -15.42 9.55
CA ALA A 176 -12.30 -15.65 8.43
C ALA A 176 -13.74 -15.21 8.74
N VAL A 177 -14.15 -15.26 10.01
CA VAL A 177 -15.46 -14.78 10.48
C VAL A 177 -15.47 -13.26 10.50
N VAL A 178 -14.43 -12.65 11.10
CA VAL A 178 -14.25 -11.19 11.16
C VAL A 178 -14.14 -10.58 9.75
N ALA A 179 -13.43 -11.22 8.82
CA ALA A 179 -13.33 -10.74 7.45
C ALA A 179 -14.68 -10.69 6.73
N ARG A 180 -15.54 -11.69 6.99
CA ARG A 180 -16.85 -11.82 6.36
C ARG A 180 -17.89 -10.90 7.01
N GLU A 181 -17.85 -10.75 8.32
CA GLU A 181 -18.82 -9.96 9.10
C GLU A 181 -18.54 -8.45 9.03
N ASN A 182 -17.29 -8.05 8.83
CA ASN A 182 -16.87 -6.64 8.92
C ASN A 182 -16.54 -6.00 7.57
N ASP A 183 -16.80 -6.71 6.47
CA ASP A 183 -16.50 -6.28 5.09
C ASP A 183 -15.09 -5.70 4.91
N VAL A 184 -14.12 -6.17 5.70
CA VAL A 184 -12.69 -5.81 5.54
C VAL A 184 -12.05 -6.49 4.31
N GLY A 185 -12.87 -7.06 3.44
CA GLY A 185 -12.55 -7.52 2.09
C GLY A 185 -11.26 -8.33 2.03
N LEU A 186 -10.32 -7.85 1.20
CA LEU A 186 -9.00 -8.44 1.01
C LEU A 186 -7.95 -7.95 2.02
N LEU A 187 -8.22 -6.92 2.83
CA LEU A 187 -7.20 -6.30 3.68
C LEU A 187 -6.67 -7.27 4.74
N LEU A 188 -7.53 -8.06 5.37
CA LEU A 188 -7.09 -9.06 6.36
C LEU A 188 -6.27 -10.20 5.72
N PRO A 189 -6.72 -10.85 4.62
CA PRO A 189 -5.88 -11.80 3.87
C PRO A 189 -4.52 -11.22 3.45
N VAL A 190 -4.50 -9.97 2.96
CA VAL A 190 -3.26 -9.25 2.59
C VAL A 190 -2.34 -9.10 3.79
N VAL A 191 -2.84 -8.66 4.94
CA VAL A 191 -2.06 -8.56 6.18
C VAL A 191 -1.51 -9.92 6.61
N LEU A 192 -2.27 -11.00 6.47
CA LEU A 192 -1.80 -12.35 6.82
C LEU A 192 -0.67 -12.83 5.89
N ASN A 193 -0.78 -12.57 4.58
CA ASN A 193 0.29 -12.89 3.63
C ASN A 193 1.56 -12.06 3.91
N LEU A 194 1.42 -10.76 4.17
CA LEU A 194 2.53 -9.88 4.57
C LEU A 194 3.16 -10.30 5.89
N SER A 195 2.35 -10.75 6.86
CA SER A 195 2.83 -11.28 8.15
C SER A 195 3.69 -12.53 7.94
N ALA A 196 3.24 -13.46 7.10
CA ALA A 196 4.00 -14.65 6.77
C ALA A 196 5.32 -14.30 6.06
N ALA A 197 5.30 -13.36 5.12
CA ALA A 197 6.50 -12.87 4.45
C ALA A 197 7.47 -12.19 5.44
N ALA A 198 6.97 -11.33 6.33
CA ALA A 198 7.77 -10.65 7.34
C ALA A 198 8.37 -11.63 8.37
N ALA A 199 7.65 -12.68 8.74
CA ALA A 199 8.15 -13.72 9.64
C ALA A 199 9.24 -14.60 9.01
N ALA A 200 9.28 -14.68 7.67
CA ALA A 200 10.28 -15.41 6.92
C ALA A 200 11.57 -14.60 6.66
N ILE A 201 11.63 -13.33 7.06
CA ILE A 201 12.81 -12.48 6.91
C ILE A 201 13.97 -13.07 7.74
N PRO A 202 15.12 -13.42 7.11
CA PRO A 202 16.26 -13.98 7.83
C PRO A 202 16.90 -12.96 8.78
N SER A 203 17.49 -13.47 9.87
CA SER A 203 18.20 -12.65 10.88
C SER A 203 19.58 -12.17 10.42
N ASN A 204 20.14 -12.80 9.41
CA ASN A 204 21.46 -12.55 8.84
C ASN A 204 21.27 -12.15 7.37
N ARG A 205 21.62 -10.91 7.06
CA ARG A 205 21.31 -10.24 5.80
C ARG A 205 22.61 -9.65 5.26
N ASP A 206 23.03 -10.11 4.09
CA ASP A 206 24.39 -9.89 3.61
C ASP A 206 24.45 -9.06 2.31
N SER A 207 23.31 -8.83 1.63
CA SER A 207 23.26 -8.12 0.36
C SER A 207 22.27 -6.95 0.36
N LEU A 208 22.61 -5.88 -0.38
CA LEU A 208 21.72 -4.73 -0.56
C LEU A 208 20.39 -5.10 -1.25
N PRO A 209 20.37 -5.93 -2.30
CA PRO A 209 19.11 -6.41 -2.89
C PRO A 209 18.18 -7.11 -1.89
N ASP A 210 18.72 -7.96 -1.03
CA ASP A 210 17.94 -8.67 -0.01
C ASP A 210 17.39 -7.69 1.03
N GLU A 211 18.21 -6.73 1.48
CA GLU A 211 17.79 -5.70 2.44
C GLU A 211 16.70 -4.79 1.87
N LEU A 212 16.81 -4.38 0.61
CA LEU A 212 15.79 -3.58 -0.07
C LEU A 212 14.45 -4.33 -0.16
N LEU A 213 14.48 -5.61 -0.55
CA LEU A 213 13.27 -6.44 -0.61
C LEU A 213 12.64 -6.60 0.77
N GLN A 214 13.44 -6.92 1.78
CA GLN A 214 12.96 -7.18 3.13
C GLN A 214 12.43 -5.91 3.80
N ALA A 215 13.10 -4.77 3.61
CA ALA A 215 12.62 -3.47 4.04
C ALA A 215 11.29 -3.11 3.36
N THR A 216 11.16 -3.38 2.05
CA THR A 216 9.91 -3.18 1.31
C THR A 216 8.77 -3.96 1.95
N VAL A 217 8.97 -5.27 2.20
CA VAL A 217 7.95 -6.12 2.85
C VAL A 217 7.61 -5.61 4.25
N ALA A 218 8.60 -5.21 5.06
CA ALA A 218 8.36 -4.76 6.42
C ALA A 218 7.61 -3.41 6.48
N VAL A 219 7.95 -2.46 5.60
CA VAL A 219 7.20 -1.20 5.42
C VAL A 219 5.76 -1.49 5.05
N THR A 220 5.54 -2.30 4.01
CA THR A 220 4.19 -2.65 3.55
C THR A 220 3.39 -3.37 4.64
N TYR A 221 4.01 -4.30 5.37
CA TYR A 221 3.35 -5.03 6.45
C TYR A 221 2.88 -4.08 7.56
N TYR A 222 3.77 -3.22 8.07
CA TYR A 222 3.43 -2.24 9.10
C TYR A 222 2.30 -1.31 8.68
N ILE A 223 2.30 -0.85 7.43
CA ILE A 223 1.26 0.06 6.93
C ILE A 223 -0.06 -0.68 6.76
N ALA A 224 -0.05 -1.87 6.15
CA ALA A 224 -1.26 -2.67 6.00
C ALA A 224 -1.89 -3.03 7.35
N THR A 225 -1.08 -3.34 8.38
CA THR A 225 -1.59 -3.58 9.74
C THR A 225 -2.13 -2.31 10.40
N THR A 226 -1.54 -1.14 10.12
CA THR A 226 -2.08 0.16 10.57
C THR A 226 -3.45 0.43 9.93
N SER A 227 -3.58 0.24 8.62
CA SER A 227 -4.85 0.36 7.90
C SER A 227 -5.89 -0.64 8.41
N LEU A 228 -5.48 -1.86 8.77
CA LEU A 228 -6.36 -2.85 9.38
C LEU A 228 -6.86 -2.39 10.76
N ILE A 229 -5.99 -1.85 11.62
CA ILE A 229 -6.42 -1.27 12.91
C ILE A 229 -7.48 -0.20 12.68
N ALA A 230 -7.24 0.73 11.76
CA ALA A 230 -8.18 1.80 11.45
C ALA A 230 -9.53 1.24 10.97
N ALA A 231 -9.51 0.25 10.06
CA ALA A 231 -10.72 -0.39 9.53
C ALA A 231 -11.54 -1.10 10.63
N VAL A 232 -10.89 -1.88 11.50
CA VAL A 232 -11.62 -2.62 12.55
C VAL A 232 -12.04 -1.70 13.71
N GLN A 233 -11.29 -0.63 14.00
CA GLN A 233 -11.72 0.39 14.97
C GLN A 233 -12.95 1.16 14.48
N ASN A 234 -13.00 1.52 13.19
CA ASN A 234 -14.19 2.12 12.58
C ASN A 234 -15.41 1.22 12.77
N PHE A 235 -15.26 -0.08 12.53
CA PHE A 235 -16.32 -1.05 12.78
C PHE A 235 -16.74 -1.13 14.26
N GLY A 236 -15.78 -1.12 15.19
CA GLY A 236 -16.08 -1.14 16.63
C GLY A 236 -16.87 0.08 17.10
N VAL A 237 -16.66 1.23 16.47
CA VAL A 237 -17.46 2.45 16.69
C VAL A 237 -18.88 2.25 16.16
N ASP A 238 -19.03 1.72 14.95
CA ASP A 238 -20.33 1.51 14.28
C ASP A 238 -21.20 0.44 14.97
N GLN A 239 -20.61 -0.68 15.42
CA GLN A 239 -21.36 -1.81 15.99
C GLN A 239 -21.69 -1.64 17.47
N PHE A 240 -20.82 -0.99 18.24
CA PHE A 240 -21.01 -0.80 19.69
C PHE A 240 -21.61 0.55 20.08
N GLY A 241 -22.02 1.37 19.10
CA GLY A 241 -22.76 2.61 19.32
C GLY A 241 -21.99 3.67 20.11
N ILE A 242 -20.65 3.62 20.09
CA ILE A 242 -19.81 4.66 20.71
C ILE A 242 -19.70 5.81 19.72
N GLY A 243 -20.77 6.60 19.65
CA GLY A 243 -21.03 7.55 18.57
C GLY A 243 -22.42 7.24 18.05
N ALA A 244 -23.43 7.92 18.59
CA ALA A 244 -24.85 7.58 18.47
C ALA A 244 -25.44 7.73 17.05
N ASP A 245 -24.60 7.85 16.04
CA ASP A 245 -25.00 7.97 14.65
C ASP A 245 -23.89 7.43 13.73
N PRO A 246 -24.09 6.29 13.03
CA PRO A 246 -23.16 5.77 12.02
C PRO A 246 -22.86 6.80 10.91
N THR A 247 -23.76 7.77 10.68
CA THR A 247 -23.52 8.88 9.74
C THR A 247 -22.57 9.95 10.29
N ALA A 248 -22.38 10.02 11.61
CA ALA A 248 -21.42 10.92 12.25
C ALA A 248 -19.99 10.39 12.27
N VAL A 249 -19.78 9.10 12.00
CA VAL A 249 -18.44 8.44 11.98
C VAL A 249 -17.72 8.71 10.64
N GLN A 250 -18.46 8.85 9.55
CA GLN A 250 -17.93 9.27 8.24
C GLN A 250 -18.09 10.79 8.04
N GLN A 251 -17.61 11.62 8.98
CA GLN A 251 -17.55 13.06 8.75
C GLN A 251 -16.40 13.38 7.79
N PRO A 252 -16.67 13.82 6.54
CA PRO A 252 -15.62 14.13 5.58
C PRO A 252 -14.70 15.24 6.10
N GLU A 253 -15.22 16.12 6.95
CA GLU A 253 -14.48 17.19 7.62
C GLU A 253 -13.40 16.65 8.58
N VAL A 254 -13.68 15.56 9.30
CA VAL A 254 -12.72 14.92 10.22
C VAL A 254 -11.61 14.21 9.46
N LEU A 255 -11.96 13.53 8.35
CA LEU A 255 -10.99 12.90 7.45
C LEU A 255 -10.09 13.96 6.80
N LEU A 256 -10.67 15.05 6.28
CA LEU A 256 -9.91 16.18 5.72
C LEU A 256 -8.98 16.82 6.76
N ALA A 257 -9.43 17.01 8.01
CA ALA A 257 -8.60 17.54 9.09
C ALA A 257 -7.44 16.59 9.46
N SER A 258 -7.70 15.29 9.48
CA SER A 258 -6.69 14.25 9.73
C SER A 258 -5.65 14.21 8.62
N MET A 259 -6.08 14.28 7.36
CA MET A 259 -5.21 14.38 6.19
C MET A 259 -4.34 15.64 6.25
N SER A 260 -4.93 16.80 6.56
CA SER A 260 -4.21 18.07 6.68
C SER A 260 -3.14 18.00 7.78
N THR A 261 -3.47 17.38 8.91
CA THR A 261 -2.54 17.18 10.03
C THR A 261 -1.39 16.26 9.65
N ALA A 262 -1.68 15.12 9.02
CA ALA A 262 -0.67 14.16 8.58
C ALA A 262 0.24 14.77 7.50
N LYS A 263 -0.31 15.47 6.49
CA LYS A 263 0.48 16.19 5.50
C LYS A 263 1.40 17.22 6.14
N LYS A 264 0.89 17.99 7.10
CA LYS A 264 1.71 18.98 7.82
C LYS A 264 2.86 18.32 8.57
N ALA A 265 2.67 17.13 9.15
CA ALA A 265 3.75 16.39 9.80
C ALA A 265 4.83 15.96 8.78
N VAL A 266 4.43 15.46 7.61
CA VAL A 266 5.36 15.12 6.51
C VAL A 266 6.16 16.37 6.09
N ASP A 267 5.48 17.48 5.82
CA ASP A 267 6.12 18.73 5.40
C ASP A 267 7.09 19.27 6.47
N GLN A 268 6.73 19.15 7.76
CA GLN A 268 7.59 19.58 8.87
C GLN A 268 8.86 18.75 8.99
N VAL A 269 8.77 17.42 8.89
CA VAL A 269 9.95 16.55 8.95
C VAL A 269 10.81 16.74 7.69
N ALA A 270 10.20 16.89 6.52
CA ALA A 270 10.91 17.21 5.29
C ALA A 270 11.71 18.53 5.39
N ALA A 271 11.17 19.55 6.05
CA ALA A 271 11.89 20.80 6.30
C ALA A 271 13.10 20.60 7.22
N LEU A 272 13.03 19.69 8.21
CA LEU A 272 14.16 19.32 9.06
C LEU A 272 15.24 18.53 8.28
N LEU A 273 14.81 17.65 7.37
CA LEU A 273 15.71 16.93 6.46
C LEU A 273 16.47 17.87 5.54
N ALA A 274 15.78 18.87 4.97
CA ALA A 274 16.41 19.88 4.13
C ALA A 274 17.48 20.69 4.89
N GLN A 275 17.28 20.97 6.18
CA GLN A 275 18.30 21.62 7.03
C GLN A 275 19.55 20.74 7.22
N ARG A 276 19.42 19.42 7.09
CA ARG A 276 20.51 18.43 7.14
C ARG A 276 21.09 18.12 5.77
N GLY A 277 20.62 18.77 4.70
CA GLY A 277 21.06 18.51 3.33
C GLY A 277 20.56 17.19 2.75
N LEU A 278 19.49 16.61 3.33
CA LEU A 278 18.86 15.37 2.85
C LEU A 278 17.63 15.71 1.99
N ASP A 279 17.47 15.02 0.87
CA ASP A 279 16.32 15.17 -0.02
C ASP A 279 15.15 14.28 0.43
N ALA A 280 13.98 14.90 0.58
CA ALA A 280 12.71 14.23 0.91
C ALA A 280 11.65 14.48 -0.17
N SER A 281 12.08 14.74 -1.42
CA SER A 281 11.18 15.19 -2.49
C SER A 281 10.14 14.14 -2.86
N LEU A 282 10.49 12.85 -2.78
CA LEU A 282 9.54 11.75 -3.04
C LEU A 282 8.36 11.75 -2.05
N PRO A 283 8.56 11.60 -0.72
CA PRO A 283 7.42 11.57 0.21
C PRO A 283 6.65 12.89 0.26
N VAL A 284 7.31 14.03 -0.02
CA VAL A 284 6.60 15.33 -0.15
C VAL A 284 5.72 15.37 -1.39
N TRP A 285 6.22 14.90 -2.53
CA TRP A 285 5.46 14.82 -3.77
C TRP A 285 4.29 13.83 -3.64
N ALA A 286 4.54 12.67 -3.02
CA ALA A 286 3.53 11.63 -2.81
C ALA A 286 2.40 12.12 -1.89
N ALA A 287 2.76 12.76 -0.77
CA ALA A 287 1.79 13.34 0.15
C ALA A 287 0.95 14.43 -0.55
N ALA A 288 1.57 15.21 -1.43
CA ALA A 288 0.87 16.23 -2.20
C ALA A 288 -0.14 15.62 -3.19
N TYR A 289 0.22 14.62 -4.00
CA TYR A 289 -0.76 14.08 -4.96
C TYR A 289 -1.93 13.40 -4.26
N GLY A 290 -1.69 12.65 -3.18
CA GLY A 290 -2.74 11.95 -2.45
C GLY A 290 -3.74 12.94 -1.87
N THR A 291 -3.25 13.97 -1.18
CA THR A 291 -4.12 15.01 -0.60
C THR A 291 -4.86 15.83 -1.65
N ASP A 292 -4.19 16.19 -2.75
CA ASP A 292 -4.79 16.95 -3.83
C ASP A 292 -5.89 16.16 -4.56
N ALA A 293 -5.69 14.86 -4.77
CA ALA A 293 -6.69 13.98 -5.38
C ALA A 293 -7.98 13.91 -4.53
N ALA A 294 -7.82 13.79 -3.21
CA ALA A 294 -8.96 13.77 -2.29
C ALA A 294 -9.70 15.12 -2.23
N GLN A 295 -8.98 16.24 -2.32
CA GLN A 295 -9.59 17.57 -2.38
C GLN A 295 -10.35 17.77 -3.69
N ALA A 296 -9.81 17.30 -4.82
CA ALA A 296 -10.44 17.44 -6.12
C ALA A 296 -11.75 16.64 -6.24
N LEU A 297 -11.86 15.52 -5.52
CA LEU A 297 -13.05 14.69 -5.46
C LEU A 297 -13.97 15.05 -4.28
N ALA A 298 -13.68 16.12 -3.55
CA ALA A 298 -14.53 16.57 -2.46
C ALA A 298 -15.93 16.92 -2.98
N GLY A 299 -16.96 16.33 -2.38
CA GLY A 299 -18.35 16.53 -2.78
C GLY A 299 -18.83 15.63 -3.94
N THR A 300 -17.99 14.72 -4.44
CA THR A 300 -18.43 13.65 -5.35
C THR A 300 -18.73 12.35 -4.58
N PRO A 301 -19.44 11.37 -5.17
CA PRO A 301 -19.64 10.05 -4.56
C PRO A 301 -18.35 9.31 -4.19
N GLU A 302 -17.22 9.67 -4.81
CA GLU A 302 -15.91 9.06 -4.65
C GLU A 302 -15.04 9.74 -3.57
N ALA A 303 -15.52 10.82 -2.95
CA ALA A 303 -14.77 11.62 -1.97
C ALA A 303 -14.14 10.76 -0.86
N THR A 304 -14.93 9.87 -0.25
CA THR A 304 -14.47 9.02 0.86
C THR A 304 -13.38 8.05 0.43
N ALA A 305 -13.54 7.41 -0.74
CA ALA A 305 -12.54 6.49 -1.27
C ALA A 305 -11.21 7.21 -1.58
N ALA A 306 -11.29 8.44 -2.09
CA ALA A 306 -10.13 9.27 -2.36
C ALA A 306 -9.42 9.72 -1.07
N GLN A 307 -10.17 10.10 -0.03
CA GLN A 307 -9.64 10.46 1.29
C GLN A 307 -8.93 9.29 1.97
N VAL A 308 -9.50 8.08 1.89
CA VAL A 308 -8.86 6.86 2.42
C VAL A 308 -7.56 6.55 1.69
N LEU A 309 -7.55 6.64 0.35
CA LEU A 309 -6.32 6.47 -0.43
C LEU A 309 -5.26 7.49 -0.02
N ALA A 310 -5.63 8.77 0.11
CA ALA A 310 -4.72 9.82 0.52
C ALA A 310 -4.14 9.61 1.92
N LEU A 311 -4.94 9.13 2.88
CA LEU A 311 -4.45 8.78 4.21
C LEU A 311 -3.45 7.63 4.17
N ASN A 312 -3.68 6.61 3.34
CA ASN A 312 -2.73 5.52 3.17
C ASN A 312 -1.39 6.03 2.62
N GLU A 313 -1.40 6.86 1.57
CA GLU A 313 -0.17 7.48 1.03
C GLU A 313 0.57 8.28 2.11
N LEU A 314 -0.16 9.10 2.88
CA LEU A 314 0.42 9.88 3.96
C LEU A 314 1.10 9.02 5.05
N TYR A 315 0.67 7.78 5.27
CA TYR A 315 1.38 6.85 6.16
C TYR A 315 2.70 6.37 5.54
N PHE A 316 2.69 5.95 4.27
CA PHE A 316 3.91 5.62 3.51
C PHE A 316 4.92 6.78 3.54
N ASP A 317 4.44 7.99 3.32
CA ASP A 317 5.25 9.20 3.27
C ASP A 317 5.80 9.59 4.63
N ALA A 318 4.99 9.51 5.69
CA ALA A 318 5.41 9.77 7.06
C ALA A 318 6.54 8.80 7.48
N ILE A 319 6.38 7.51 7.23
CA ILE A 319 7.40 6.49 7.55
C ILE A 319 8.69 6.78 6.78
N THR A 320 8.59 7.22 5.53
CA THR A 320 9.74 7.53 4.69
C THR A 320 10.50 8.76 5.22
N VAL A 321 9.82 9.85 5.57
CA VAL A 321 10.51 11.01 6.14
C VAL A 321 11.10 10.71 7.52
N PHE A 322 10.43 9.89 8.34
CA PHE A 322 10.99 9.48 9.64
C PHE A 322 12.20 8.55 9.46
N MET A 323 12.17 7.64 8.49
CA MET A 323 13.31 6.81 8.12
C MET A 323 14.50 7.64 7.64
N LEU A 324 14.29 8.62 6.77
CA LEU A 324 15.38 9.52 6.36
C LEU A 324 15.92 10.31 7.56
N GLN A 325 15.04 10.72 8.49
CA GLN A 325 15.42 11.52 9.65
C GLN A 325 16.19 10.70 10.69
N SER A 326 15.87 9.42 10.89
CA SER A 326 16.65 8.52 11.74
C SER A 326 17.91 7.97 11.06
N GLY A 327 18.07 8.21 9.76
CA GLY A 327 19.26 7.85 9.00
C GLY A 327 20.53 8.49 9.58
N PRO A 328 21.67 7.78 9.55
CA PRO A 328 22.94 8.32 10.00
C PRO A 328 23.25 9.67 9.31
N VAL A 329 23.63 10.66 10.10
CA VAL A 329 24.13 11.95 9.59
C VAL A 329 25.50 11.67 8.96
N GLN A 330 25.67 12.04 7.69
CA GLN A 330 26.99 12.11 7.06
C GLN A 330 27.68 13.42 7.42
#